data_AF-A0A348VTG0-F1
#
_entry.id   AF-A0A348VTG0-F1
#
_cell.length_a   1.000
_cell.length_b   1.000
_cell.length_c   1.000
_cell.angle_alpha   90.00
_cell.angle_beta   90.00
_cell.angle_gamma   90.00
#
_symmetry.space_group_name_H-M   'P 1'
#
loop_
_entity.id
_entity.type
_entity.pdbx_description
1 polymer ?
#
loop_
_entity_poly.entity_id
_entity_poly.type
_entity_poly.pdbx_seq_one_letter_code
_entity_poly.pdbx_strand_id
1 'polypeptide(L)'
;MDKLQNLLNRCKCGVHITVNAHRDYYQTAAEALEEKKLTQSIPPEISPEVRAKMIELDTIIELHFYPDSPIGFFEVYHYDMDAALDEALTCIEQEGNQP
;
A
#
# COMPACT_ATOMS: atom_id res chain seq x y z
N MET A 1 -5.97 -17.42 9.91
CA MET A 1 -6.53 -17.34 8.54
C MET A 1 -5.52 -16.60 7.69
N ASP A 2 -5.41 -16.94 6.41
CA ASP A 2 -4.53 -16.24 5.48
C ASP A 2 -5.09 -14.84 5.18
N LYS A 3 -4.34 -13.78 5.58
CA LYS A 3 -4.78 -12.38 5.46
C LYS A 3 -4.96 -11.97 4.01
N LEU A 4 -4.10 -12.45 3.12
CA LEU A 4 -4.20 -12.18 1.69
C LEU A 4 -5.49 -12.78 1.13
N GLN A 5 -5.81 -14.02 1.48
CA GLN A 5 -7.06 -14.64 1.07
C GLN A 5 -8.28 -13.86 1.57
N ASN A 6 -8.22 -13.30 2.79
CA ASN A 6 -9.29 -12.44 3.31
C ASN A 6 -9.44 -11.17 2.47
N LEU A 7 -8.34 -10.47 2.18
CA LEU A 7 -8.35 -9.28 1.34
C LEU A 7 -8.93 -9.58 -0.06
N LEU A 8 -8.48 -10.66 -0.70
CA LEU A 8 -8.99 -11.10 -2.01
C LEU A 8 -10.50 -11.39 -1.99
N ASN A 9 -11.02 -11.96 -0.90
CA ASN A 9 -12.45 -12.24 -0.77
C ASN A 9 -13.28 -10.98 -0.53
N ARG A 10 -12.68 -9.93 0.05
CA ARG A 10 -13.35 -8.65 0.34
C ARG A 10 -13.35 -7.72 -0.86
N CYS A 11 -12.38 -7.84 -1.76
CA CYS A 11 -12.28 -7.01 -2.95
C CYS A 11 -13.10 -7.56 -4.12
N LYS A 12 -14.10 -6.79 -4.59
CA LYS A 12 -14.92 -7.16 -5.76
C LYS A 12 -14.19 -7.01 -7.09
N CYS A 13 -13.21 -6.11 -7.17
CA CYS A 13 -12.50 -5.83 -8.40
C CYS A 13 -11.10 -6.45 -8.39
N GLY A 14 -10.08 -5.69 -7.99
CA GLY A 14 -8.68 -6.09 -8.08
C GLY A 14 -7.90 -5.86 -6.80
N VAL A 15 -6.81 -6.63 -6.67
CA VAL A 15 -5.75 -6.44 -5.68
C VAL A 15 -4.42 -6.56 -6.42
N HIS A 16 -3.58 -5.55 -6.30
CA HIS A 16 -2.26 -5.47 -6.90
C HIS A 16 -1.23 -5.32 -5.80
N ILE A 17 -0.24 -6.21 -5.81
CA ILE A 17 0.87 -6.18 -4.86
C ILE A 17 2.13 -5.96 -5.67
N THR A 18 2.80 -4.85 -5.42
CA THR A 18 4.06 -4.50 -6.06
C THR A 18 5.13 -4.42 -4.99
N VAL A 19 6.21 -5.19 -5.16
CA VAL A 19 7.30 -5.25 -4.19
C VAL A 19 8.58 -4.77 -4.85
N ASN A 20 9.18 -3.73 -4.27
CA ASN A 20 10.47 -3.18 -4.66
C ASN A 20 10.58 -2.72 -6.12
N ALA A 21 9.50 -2.24 -6.73
CA ALA A 21 9.52 -1.72 -8.11
C ALA A 21 10.52 -0.57 -8.33
N HIS A 22 10.89 0.16 -7.28
CA HIS A 22 11.97 1.17 -7.33
C HIS A 22 13.30 0.58 -7.82
N ARG A 23 13.56 -0.70 -7.53
CA ARG A 23 14.80 -1.38 -7.97
C ARG A 23 14.84 -1.63 -9.47
N ASP A 24 13.68 -1.73 -10.12
CA ASP A 24 13.59 -1.85 -11.58
C ASP A 24 14.06 -0.57 -12.29
N TYR A 25 14.05 0.56 -11.58
CA TYR A 25 14.55 1.86 -12.03
C TYR A 25 15.92 2.22 -11.44
N TYR A 26 16.61 1.28 -10.80
CA TYR A 26 17.90 1.50 -10.11
C TYR A 26 17.85 2.58 -9.03
N GLN A 27 16.68 2.81 -8.43
CA GLN A 27 16.51 3.77 -7.34
C GLN A 27 16.66 3.09 -5.99
N THR A 28 17.00 3.88 -4.99
CA THR A 28 16.80 3.56 -3.57
C THR A 28 15.35 3.82 -3.16
N ALA A 29 14.91 3.23 -2.05
CA ALA A 29 13.58 3.49 -1.49
C ALA A 29 13.38 4.98 -1.16
N ALA A 30 14.43 5.68 -0.72
CA ALA A 30 14.35 7.11 -0.40
C ALA A 30 14.05 7.97 -1.65
N GLU A 31 14.74 7.69 -2.76
CA GLU A 31 14.54 8.38 -4.04
C GLU A 31 13.12 8.12 -4.58
N ALA A 32 12.68 6.87 -4.56
CA ALA A 32 11.34 6.50 -5.06
C ALA A 32 10.21 7.14 -4.25
N LEU A 33 10.34 7.22 -2.93
CA LEU A 33 9.33 7.88 -2.07
C LEU A 33 9.29 9.40 -2.30
N GLU A 34 10.44 10.03 -2.57
CA GLU A 34 10.47 11.46 -2.90
C GLU A 34 9.88 11.72 -4.28
N GLU A 35 10.16 10.87 -5.27
CA GLU A 35 9.55 10.95 -6.60
C GLU A 35 8.02 10.80 -6.54
N LYS A 36 7.50 9.81 -5.80
CA LYS A 36 6.04 9.66 -5.61
C LYS A 36 5.41 10.92 -5.02
N LYS A 37 6.05 11.55 -4.03
CA LYS A 37 5.58 12.81 -3.44
C LYS A 37 5.51 13.97 -4.43
N LEU A 38 6.40 14.00 -5.42
CA LEU A 38 6.46 15.05 -6.45
C LEU A 38 5.51 14.78 -7.63
N THR A 39 5.23 13.51 -7.93
CA THR A 39 4.49 13.10 -9.14
C THR A 39 3.02 12.84 -8.88
N GLN A 40 2.65 12.40 -7.68
CA GLN A 40 1.25 12.12 -7.33
C GLN A 40 0.53 13.39 -6.87
N SER A 41 -0.71 13.57 -7.35
CA SER A 41 -1.56 14.70 -6.93
C SER A 41 -1.98 14.62 -5.46
N ILE A 42 -2.00 13.41 -4.90
CA ILE A 42 -2.19 13.15 -3.47
C ILE A 42 -1.04 12.25 -3.06
N PRO A 43 -0.10 12.73 -2.22
CA PRO A 43 1.02 11.90 -1.78
C PRO A 43 0.51 10.76 -0.89
N PRO A 44 1.23 9.62 -0.85
CA PRO A 44 0.81 8.49 -0.04
C PRO A 44 0.91 8.85 1.44
N GLU A 45 -0.14 8.52 2.20
CA GLU A 45 -0.16 8.73 3.64
C GLU A 45 0.64 7.60 4.32
N ILE A 46 1.89 7.91 4.67
CA ILE A 46 2.80 6.95 5.31
C ILE A 46 3.27 7.55 6.63
N SER A 47 3.17 6.78 7.71
CA SER A 47 3.69 7.23 9.01
C SER A 47 5.21 7.46 8.95
N PRO A 48 5.76 8.43 9.70
CA PRO A 48 7.20 8.70 9.68
C PRO A 48 8.07 7.49 10.05
N GLU A 49 7.57 6.62 10.95
CA GLU A 49 8.24 5.41 11.38
C GLU A 49 8.31 4.36 10.26
N VAL A 50 7.18 4.09 9.61
CA VAL A 50 7.10 3.15 8.49
C VAL A 50 7.98 3.66 7.34
N ARG A 51 7.90 4.96 7.03
CA ARG A 51 8.77 5.59 6.02
C ARG A 51 10.25 5.42 6.34
N ALA A 52 10.66 5.65 7.59
CA ALA A 52 12.05 5.49 8.01
C ALA A 52 12.53 4.04 7.83
N LYS A 53 11.69 3.06 8.20
CA LYS A 53 12.00 1.64 8.03
C LYS A 53 12.07 1.20 6.57
N MET A 54 11.19 1.70 5.71
CA MET A 54 11.25 1.45 4.27
C MET A 54 12.59 1.93 3.67
N ILE A 55 13.06 3.10 4.09
CA ILE A 55 14.35 3.66 3.65
C ILE A 55 15.53 2.86 4.24
N GLU A 56 15.49 2.53 5.54
CA GLU A 56 16.54 1.76 6.23
C GLU A 56 16.74 0.38 5.60
N LEU A 57 15.63 -0.31 5.27
CA LEU A 57 15.64 -1.66 4.71
C LEU A 57 15.66 -1.67 3.18
N ASP A 58 15.69 -0.50 2.56
CA ASP A 58 15.55 -0.31 1.11
C ASP A 58 14.41 -1.16 0.51
N THR A 59 13.26 -1.20 1.22
CA THR A 59 12.15 -2.10 0.92
C THR A 59 10.84 -1.33 0.87
N ILE A 60 10.12 -1.47 -0.24
CA ILE A 60 8.82 -0.84 -0.49
C ILE A 60 7.86 -1.92 -0.96
N ILE A 61 6.78 -2.12 -0.21
CA ILE A 61 5.62 -2.90 -0.61
C ILE A 61 4.49 -1.91 -0.83
N GLU A 62 3.95 -1.90 -2.04
CA GLU A 62 2.79 -1.12 -2.44
C GLU A 62 1.63 -2.09 -2.67
N LEU A 63 0.56 -1.88 -1.90
CA LEU A 63 -0.66 -2.67 -1.97
C LEU A 63 -1.79 -1.75 -2.44
N HIS A 64 -2.28 -2.01 -3.65
CA HIS A 64 -3.35 -1.25 -4.28
C HIS A 64 -4.56 -2.16 -4.48
N PHE A 65 -5.71 -1.79 -3.90
CA PHE A 65 -6.90 -2.64 -3.92
C PHE A 65 -8.21 -1.87 -4.07
N TYR A 66 -9.21 -2.57 -4.57
CA TYR A 66 -10.50 -2.02 -4.99
C TYR A 66 -11.64 -2.83 -4.34
N PRO A 67 -12.12 -2.43 -3.14
CA PRO A 67 -13.11 -3.19 -2.40
C PRO A 67 -14.47 -3.23 -3.11
N ASP A 68 -14.95 -2.09 -3.61
CA ASP A 68 -16.32 -1.97 -4.11
C ASP A 68 -16.46 -1.61 -5.60
N SER A 69 -15.65 -0.68 -6.11
CA SER A 69 -15.76 -0.19 -7.49
C SER A 69 -14.39 0.07 -8.11
N PRO A 70 -14.25 0.10 -9.45
CA PRO A 70 -12.97 0.36 -10.10
C PRO A 70 -12.51 1.84 -10.01
N ILE A 71 -13.33 2.74 -9.46
CA ILE A 71 -13.02 4.18 -9.36
C ILE A 71 -12.62 4.57 -7.92
N GLY A 72 -13.07 3.81 -6.91
CA GLY A 72 -12.66 3.97 -5.51
C GLY A 72 -11.63 2.91 -5.13
N PHE A 73 -10.45 3.36 -4.74
CA PHE A 73 -9.33 2.47 -4.39
C PHE A 73 -8.60 2.95 -3.15
N PHE A 74 -7.87 2.02 -2.55
CA PHE A 74 -6.94 2.28 -1.47
C PHE A 74 -5.52 1.90 -1.91
N GLU A 75 -4.56 2.67 -1.41
CA GLU A 75 -3.14 2.36 -1.51
C GLU A 75 -2.55 2.31 -0.10
N VAL A 76 -1.85 1.22 0.20
CA VAL A 76 -1.08 1.04 1.44
C VAL A 76 0.38 0.83 1.08
N TYR A 77 1.27 1.52 1.79
CA TYR A 77 2.71 1.40 1.63
C TYR A 77 3.34 0.96 2.93
N HIS A 78 4.11 -0.12 2.89
CA HIS A 78 4.80 -0.63 4.07
C HIS A 78 6.14 -1.32 3.69
N TYR A 79 6.97 -1.62 4.68
CA TYR A 79 8.19 -2.44 4.51
C TYR A 79 7.96 -3.92 4.88
N ASP A 80 6.79 -4.25 5.41
CA ASP A 80 6.41 -5.55 5.96
C ASP A 80 5.05 -5.96 5.37
N MET A 81 4.98 -7.15 4.79
CA MET A 81 3.79 -7.63 4.07
C MET A 81 2.62 -7.92 5.02
N ASP A 82 2.89 -8.50 6.19
CA ASP A 82 1.84 -8.87 7.13
C ASP A 82 1.18 -7.62 7.73
N ALA A 83 1.97 -6.59 8.02
CA ALA A 83 1.47 -5.29 8.45
C ALA A 83 0.71 -4.56 7.33
N ALA A 84 1.20 -4.58 6.09
CA ALA A 84 0.49 -4.00 4.94
C ALA A 84 -0.91 -4.62 4.76
N LEU A 85 -1.01 -5.94 4.92
CA LEU A 85 -2.30 -6.66 4.83
C LEU A 85 -3.24 -6.32 5.99
N ASP A 86 -2.72 -6.13 7.22
CA ASP A 86 -3.53 -5.69 8.36
C ASP A 86 -4.09 -4.27 8.17
N GLU A 87 -3.25 -3.34 7.69
CA GLU A 87 -3.66 -1.98 7.38
C GLU A 87 -4.72 -1.97 6.27
N ALA A 88 -4.52 -2.74 5.19
CA ALA A 88 -5.48 -2.82 4.10
C ALA A 88 -6.85 -3.36 4.56
N LEU A 89 -6.87 -4.40 5.39
CA LEU A 89 -8.12 -4.92 5.95
C LEU A 89 -8.79 -3.88 6.86
N THR A 90 -8.01 -3.11 7.63
CA THR A 90 -8.51 -2.02 8.47
C THR A 90 -9.17 -0.91 7.63
N CYS A 91 -8.58 -0.53 6.50
CA CYS A 91 -9.17 0.46 5.58
C CYS A 91 -10.57 0.03 5.11
N ILE A 92 -10.73 -1.25 4.72
CA ILE A 92 -12.03 -1.78 4.27
C ILE A 92 -13.06 -1.79 5.40
N GLU A 93 -12.65 -2.08 6.63
CA GLU A 93 -13.54 -2.07 7.79
C GLU A 93 -14.03 -0.67 8.18
N GLN A 94 -13.19 0.35 8.00
CA GLN A 94 -13.53 1.74 8.31
C GLN A 94 -14.49 2.35 7.27
N GLU A 95 -14.36 1.99 5.99
CA GLU A 95 -15.27 2.47 4.93
C GLU A 95 -16.67 1.86 5.06
N GLY A 96 -16.77 0.58 5.44
CA GLY A 96 -18.05 -0.10 5.69
C GLY A 96 -18.85 0.40 6.91
N ASN A 97 -18.30 1.35 7.66
CA ASN A 97 -18.88 1.90 8.90
C ASN A 97 -19.31 3.38 8.77
N GLN A 98 -19.38 3.91 7.55
CA GLN A 98 -20.03 5.21 7.31
C GLN A 98 -21.57 5.04 7.38
N PRO A 99 -22.29 5.84 8.20
CA PRO A 99 -23.73 5.72 8.41
C PRO A 99 -24.57 6.07 7.18
#